data_AF-A0A095YK40-F1
#
_entry.id   AF-A0A095YK40-F1
#
_cell.length_a   1.000
_cell.length_b   1.000
_cell.length_c   1.000
_cell.angle_alpha   90.00
_cell.angle_beta   90.00
_cell.angle_gamma   90.00
#
_symmetry.space_group_name_H-M   'P 1'
#
loop_
_entity.id
_entity.type
_entity.pdbx_description
1 polymer ?
#
loop_
_entity_poly.entity_id
_entity_poly.type
_entity_poly.pdbx_seq_one_letter_code
_entity_poly.pdbx_strand_id
1 'polypeptide(L)'
;MMRDDKGKSVKTDYMNYDEWKKKYVDKADESGYNIGEEFLQEKLDFMDQYTNEKSFIPRGAVFDKTKTIYSVTGIKIVQKLIDKYGGESTDWEKRVGKIDSDKYTHDIHWYE
;
A
#
# COMPACT_ATOMS: atom_id res chain seq x y z
N MET A 1 29.88 10.19 2.63
CA MET A 1 29.51 9.33 1.48
C MET A 1 28.76 8.14 2.03
N MET A 2 27.50 7.97 1.65
CA MET A 2 26.72 6.79 2.03
C MET A 2 27.06 5.62 1.11
N ARG A 3 27.05 4.42 1.67
CA ARG A 3 27.25 3.18 0.93
C ARG A 3 25.90 2.47 0.84
N ASP A 4 25.56 1.96 -0.34
CA ASP A 4 24.42 1.06 -0.48
C ASP A 4 24.71 -0.29 0.19
N ASP A 5 23.69 -1.15 0.23
CA ASP A 5 23.69 -2.54 0.68
C ASP A 5 24.67 -3.45 -0.11
N LYS A 6 25.34 -2.91 -1.13
CA LYS A 6 26.43 -3.53 -1.91
C LYS A 6 27.78 -2.83 -1.70
N GLY A 7 27.87 -1.90 -0.75
CA GLY A 7 29.10 -1.20 -0.36
C GLY A 7 29.52 -0.06 -1.31
N LYS A 8 28.69 0.28 -2.32
CA LYS A 8 29.01 1.30 -3.33
C LYS A 8 28.69 2.69 -2.80
N SER A 9 29.64 3.61 -2.95
CA SER A 9 29.46 5.01 -2.51
C SER A 9 28.51 5.76 -3.44
N VAL A 10 27.39 6.25 -2.90
CA VAL A 10 26.40 7.04 -3.63
C VAL A 10 26.61 8.52 -3.29
N LYS A 11 26.72 9.38 -4.31
CA LYS A 11 26.65 10.84 -4.16
C LYS A 11 25.18 11.24 -4.14
N THR A 12 24.69 11.68 -3.00
CA THR A 12 23.34 12.26 -2.86
C THR A 12 23.49 13.77 -2.85
N ASP A 13 23.26 14.42 -4.00
CA ASP A 13 23.48 15.85 -4.08
C ASP A 13 22.43 16.70 -3.32
N TYR A 14 21.33 16.14 -2.78
CA TYR A 14 20.31 16.93 -2.06
C TYR A 14 19.46 16.14 -1.02
N MET A 15 20.02 15.26 -0.18
CA MET A 15 19.27 14.69 0.95
C MET A 15 20.17 14.33 2.14
N ASN A 16 19.71 14.62 3.36
CA ASN A 16 20.38 14.20 4.60
C ASN A 16 20.05 12.73 4.97
N TYR A 17 20.70 12.17 6.01
CA TYR A 17 20.49 10.77 6.40
C TYR A 17 19.06 10.45 6.80
N ASP A 18 18.39 11.33 7.52
CA ASP A 18 17.02 11.11 7.97
C ASP A 18 16.06 11.13 6.78
N GLU A 19 16.27 12.03 5.80
CA GLU A 19 15.48 12.08 4.57
C GLU A 19 15.72 10.85 3.69
N TRP A 20 16.97 10.40 3.57
CA TRP A 20 17.30 9.16 2.84
C TRP A 20 16.70 7.94 3.54
N LYS A 21 16.87 7.84 4.86
CA LYS A 21 16.34 6.72 5.65
C LYS A 21 14.82 6.68 5.56
N LYS A 22 14.15 7.82 5.69
CA LYS A 22 12.69 7.93 5.54
C LYS A 22 12.19 7.55 4.15
N LYS A 23 13.00 7.76 3.11
CA LYS A 23 12.62 7.45 1.72
C LYS A 23 12.93 6.02 1.31
N TYR A 24 14.02 5.44 1.80
CA TYR A 24 14.56 4.17 1.31
C TYR A 24 14.54 3.04 2.33
N VAL A 25 14.43 3.34 3.63
CA VAL A 25 14.50 2.37 4.73
C VAL A 25 13.17 2.31 5.48
N ASP A 26 12.66 3.46 5.93
CA ASP A 26 11.39 3.53 6.63
C ASP A 26 10.27 3.51 5.59
N LYS A 27 9.53 2.41 5.53
CA LYS A 27 8.43 2.27 4.55
C LYS A 27 7.16 3.00 4.98
N ALA A 28 7.09 3.49 6.22
CA ALA A 28 5.94 4.18 6.79
C ALA A 28 6.33 5.41 7.62
N ASP A 29 5.46 6.42 7.66
CA ASP A 29 5.62 7.65 8.42
C ASP A 29 5.32 7.48 9.92
N GLU A 30 5.47 8.55 10.70
CA GLU A 30 5.22 8.55 12.15
C GLU A 30 3.76 8.21 12.52
N SER A 31 2.82 8.36 11.57
CA SER A 31 1.41 7.99 11.72
C SER A 31 1.11 6.55 11.24
N GLY A 32 2.13 5.86 10.73
CA GLY A 32 2.07 4.51 10.20
C GLY A 32 1.50 4.41 8.78
N TYR A 33 1.52 5.49 8.00
CA TYR A 33 1.16 5.49 6.59
C TYR A 33 2.36 5.22 5.71
N ASN A 34 2.20 4.42 4.66
CA ASN A 34 3.31 4.09 3.77
C ASN A 34 3.79 5.34 3.00
N ILE A 35 5.11 5.48 2.86
CA ILE A 35 5.76 6.66 2.25
C ILE A 35 5.92 6.50 0.72
N GLY A 36 5.57 5.33 0.16
CA GLY A 36 5.60 5.05 -1.27
C GLY A 36 4.26 5.30 -1.96
N GLU A 37 4.31 5.70 -3.24
CA GLU A 37 3.12 5.74 -4.09
C GLU A 37 2.68 4.30 -4.42
N GLU A 38 1.50 3.93 -3.94
CA GLU A 38 0.84 2.70 -4.32
C GLU A 38 -0.27 3.01 -5.32
N PHE A 39 -0.55 2.08 -6.23
CA PHE A 39 -1.62 2.24 -7.21
C PHE A 39 -2.41 0.95 -7.37
N LEU A 40 -3.66 1.10 -7.76
CA LEU A 40 -4.58 -0.01 -7.98
C LEU A 40 -4.10 -0.87 -9.15
N GLN A 41 -3.78 -2.13 -8.90
CA GLN A 41 -3.20 -3.04 -9.90
C GLN A 41 -4.20 -3.49 -10.97
N GLU A 42 -5.48 -3.56 -10.61
CA GLU A 42 -6.57 -3.97 -11.51
C GLU A 42 -7.77 -3.05 -11.35
N LYS A 43 -8.66 -3.02 -12.35
CA LYS A 43 -9.90 -2.25 -12.26
C LYS A 43 -10.77 -2.79 -11.13
N LEU A 44 -11.31 -1.91 -10.28
CA LEU A 44 -12.21 -2.31 -9.20
C LEU A 44 -13.65 -1.90 -9.53
N ASP A 45 -14.49 -2.87 -9.88
CA ASP A 45 -15.93 -2.67 -10.06
C ASP A 45 -16.64 -2.59 -8.70
N PHE A 46 -17.58 -1.66 -8.55
CA PHE A 46 -18.41 -1.50 -7.35
C PHE A 46 -19.83 -1.03 -7.70
N MET A 47 -20.75 -1.18 -6.75
CA MET A 47 -22.08 -0.58 -6.83
C MET A 47 -22.07 0.75 -6.06
N ASP A 48 -22.42 1.84 -6.72
CA ASP A 48 -22.57 3.14 -6.05
C ASP A 48 -23.76 3.07 -5.08
N GLN A 49 -23.53 3.30 -3.80
CA GLN A 49 -24.56 3.19 -2.76
C GLN A 49 -25.67 4.25 -2.87
N TYR A 50 -25.43 5.36 -3.57
CA TYR A 50 -26.37 6.46 -3.72
C TYR A 50 -27.19 6.35 -5.01
N THR A 51 -26.56 5.97 -6.12
CA THR A 51 -27.25 5.83 -7.42
C THR A 51 -27.73 4.40 -7.69
N ASN A 52 -27.20 3.41 -6.96
CA ASN A 52 -27.42 1.99 -7.20
C ASN A 52 -27.01 1.54 -8.62
N GLU A 53 -26.06 2.26 -9.23
CA GLU A 53 -25.50 1.94 -10.54
C GLU A 53 -24.14 1.23 -10.42
N LYS A 54 -23.81 0.42 -11.42
CA LYS A 54 -22.47 -0.17 -11.54
C LYS A 54 -21.47 0.92 -11.93
N SER A 55 -20.48 1.11 -11.07
CA SER A 55 -19.36 2.03 -11.26
C SER A 55 -18.04 1.29 -11.10
N PHE A 56 -16.92 1.97 -11.40
CA PHE A 56 -15.61 1.36 -11.24
C PHE A 56 -14.53 2.39 -10.93
N ILE A 57 -13.46 1.92 -10.28
CA ILE A 57 -12.20 2.64 -10.13
C ILE A 57 -11.21 2.08 -11.16
N PRO A 58 -10.60 2.92 -12.03
CA PRO A 58 -9.71 2.43 -13.06
C PRO A 58 -8.40 1.86 -12.47
N ARG A 59 -7.81 0.89 -13.19
CA ARG A 59 -6.43 0.46 -12.93
C ARG A 59 -5.49 1.67 -13.00
N GLY A 60 -4.50 1.70 -12.12
CA GLY A 60 -3.53 2.78 -12.03
C GLY A 60 -4.00 3.99 -11.22
N ALA A 61 -5.21 3.94 -10.64
CA ALA A 61 -5.63 4.93 -9.66
C ALA A 61 -4.64 4.94 -8.48
N VAL A 62 -4.15 6.13 -8.13
CA VAL A 62 -3.13 6.32 -7.09
C VAL A 62 -3.79 6.39 -5.73
N PHE A 63 -3.21 5.69 -4.75
CA PHE A 63 -3.61 5.83 -3.37
C PHE A 63 -2.94 7.06 -2.74
N ASP A 64 -3.71 7.92 -2.10
CA ASP A 64 -3.18 9.11 -1.41
C ASP A 64 -2.43 8.70 -0.12
N LYS A 65 -3.01 7.77 0.64
CA LYS A 65 -2.44 7.27 1.89
C LYS A 65 -2.80 5.80 2.06
N THR A 66 -1.79 4.96 2.29
CA THR A 66 -2.01 3.54 2.57
C THR A 66 -1.39 3.13 3.89
N LYS A 67 -1.96 2.11 4.52
CA LYS A 67 -1.52 1.63 5.83
C LYS A 67 -1.76 0.14 5.96
N THR A 68 -0.78 -0.57 6.51
CA THR A 68 -0.99 -1.95 6.97
C THR A 68 -1.74 -1.92 8.30
N ILE A 69 -2.89 -2.60 8.36
CA ILE A 69 -3.76 -2.64 9.54
C ILE A 69 -3.70 -3.98 10.28
N TYR A 70 -3.35 -5.06 9.59
CA TYR A 70 -3.06 -6.35 10.21
C TYR A 70 -1.93 -7.05 9.47
N SER A 71 -1.06 -7.70 10.22
CA SER A 71 -0.08 -8.65 9.70
C SER A 71 -0.23 -9.98 10.46
N VAL A 72 0.15 -11.08 9.81
CA VAL A 72 0.38 -12.42 10.38
C VAL A 72 -0.75 -12.94 11.29
N THR A 73 -0.75 -12.56 12.56
CA THR A 73 -1.66 -13.06 13.60
C THR A 73 -3.03 -12.38 13.61
N GLY A 74 -3.19 -11.25 12.89
CA GLY A 74 -4.42 -10.46 12.89
C GLY A 74 -5.45 -10.84 11.82
N ILE A 75 -5.08 -11.64 10.84
CA ILE A 75 -5.92 -11.91 9.66
C ILE A 75 -6.74 -13.19 9.87
N LYS A 76 -8.00 -13.04 10.29
CA LYS A 76 -8.93 -14.16 10.56
C LYS A 76 -9.15 -15.10 9.37
N ILE A 77 -8.91 -14.64 8.14
CA ILE A 77 -9.13 -15.40 6.92
C ILE A 77 -7.83 -15.88 6.25
N VAL A 78 -6.69 -15.79 6.95
CA VAL A 78 -5.36 -16.08 6.36
C VAL A 78 -5.30 -17.47 5.73
N GLN A 79 -5.89 -18.49 6.38
CA GLN A 79 -5.93 -19.84 5.83
C GLN A 79 -6.66 -19.89 4.48
N LYS A 80 -7.78 -19.17 4.33
CA LYS A 80 -8.52 -19.11 3.06
C LYS A 80 -7.73 -18.41 1.96
N LEU A 81 -6.88 -17.45 2.32
CA LEU A 81 -5.99 -16.76 1.38
C LEU A 81 -4.89 -17.71 0.91
N ILE A 82 -4.24 -18.43 1.84
CA ILE A 82 -3.25 -19.46 1.53
C ILE A 82 -3.84 -20.55 0.64
N ASP A 83 -5.02 -21.08 0.99
CA ASP A 83 -5.65 -22.16 0.23
C ASP A 83 -6.00 -21.73 -1.22
N LYS A 84 -6.32 -20.44 -1.42
CA LYS A 84 -6.76 -19.91 -2.72
C LYS A 84 -5.62 -19.38 -3.58
N TYR A 85 -4.59 -18.79 -2.97
CA TYR A 85 -3.55 -18.03 -3.66
C TYR A 85 -2.12 -18.51 -3.34
N GLY A 86 -1.94 -19.39 -2.35
CA GLY A 86 -0.64 -19.88 -1.90
C GLY A 86 0.06 -18.98 -0.88
N GLY A 87 1.36 -19.21 -0.68
CA GLY A 87 2.19 -18.48 0.28
C GLY A 87 2.09 -18.97 1.71
N GLU A 88 2.77 -18.29 2.63
CA GLU A 88 2.77 -18.56 4.06
C GLU A 88 1.99 -17.50 4.83
N SER A 89 1.55 -17.82 6.06
CA SER A 89 0.80 -16.87 6.90
C SER A 89 1.54 -15.56 7.18
N THR A 90 2.87 -15.58 7.12
CA THR A 90 3.74 -14.42 7.31
C THR A 90 3.80 -13.50 6.10
N ASP A 91 3.42 -14.01 4.93
CA ASP A 91 3.44 -13.24 3.68
C ASP A 91 2.22 -12.33 3.57
N TRP A 92 1.14 -12.64 4.30
CA TRP A 92 -0.12 -11.93 4.19
C TRP A 92 -0.22 -10.71 5.11
N GLU A 93 -0.52 -9.58 4.49
CA GLU A 93 -0.87 -8.33 5.14
C GLU A 93 -2.28 -7.90 4.74
N LYS A 94 -3.02 -7.27 5.67
CA LYS A 94 -4.23 -6.54 5.34
C LYS A 94 -3.89 -5.06 5.28
N ARG A 95 -4.15 -4.44 4.14
CA ARG A 95 -3.93 -3.02 3.92
C ARG A 95 -5.23 -2.26 3.74
N VAL A 96 -5.14 -0.97 3.99
CA VAL A 96 -6.17 0.02 3.73
C VAL A 96 -5.56 1.19 2.98
N GLY A 97 -6.32 1.81 2.09
CA GLY A 97 -5.85 2.92 1.29
C GLY A 97 -6.99 3.77 0.77
N LYS A 98 -6.73 5.06 0.59
CA LYS A 98 -7.74 6.00 0.08
C LYS A 98 -7.47 6.38 -1.36
N ILE A 99 -8.51 6.37 -2.17
CA ILE A 99 -8.50 6.89 -3.54
C ILE A 99 -9.55 8.00 -3.62
N ASP A 100 -9.12 9.21 -3.95
CA ASP A 100 -10.02 10.33 -4.18
C ASP A 100 -10.37 10.44 -5.66
N SER A 101 -11.67 10.64 -5.91
CA SER A 101 -12.22 11.07 -7.19
C SER A 101 -12.79 12.49 -7.05
N ASP A 102 -13.18 13.11 -8.16
CA ASP A 102 -13.81 14.43 -8.15
C ASP A 102 -15.06 14.52 -7.27
N LYS A 103 -15.72 13.38 -7.01
CA LYS A 103 -17.01 13.33 -6.30
C LYS A 103 -16.95 12.56 -4.98
N TYR A 104 -16.03 11.61 -4.84
CA TYR A 104 -16.04 10.64 -3.75
C TYR A 104 -14.63 10.29 -3.28
N THR A 105 -14.48 10.10 -1.98
CA THR A 105 -13.34 9.41 -1.38
C THR A 105 -13.69 7.95 -1.20
N HIS A 106 -12.92 7.06 -1.82
CA HIS A 106 -13.07 5.61 -1.70
C HIS A 106 -12.07 5.06 -0.70
N ASP A 107 -12.57 4.39 0.34
CA ASP A 107 -11.75 3.65 1.29
C ASP A 107 -11.65 2.18 0.82
N ILE A 108 -10.45 1.78 0.43
CA ILE A 108 -10.17 0.49 -0.21
C ILE A 108 -9.43 -0.40 0.77
N HIS A 109 -9.87 -1.65 0.89
CA HIS A 109 -9.21 -2.66 1.69
C HIS A 109 -8.77 -3.82 0.80
N TRP A 110 -7.52 -4.26 0.95
CA TRP A 110 -7.00 -5.41 0.22
C TRP A 110 -6.11 -6.28 1.10
N TYR A 111 -5.76 -7.44 0.54
CA TYR A 111 -4.77 -8.36 1.06
C TYR A 111 -3.65 -8.46 0.04
N GLU A 112 -2.42 -8.51 0.52
CA GLU A 112 -1.22 -8.77 -0.28
C GLU A 112 -0.26 -9.68 0.48
#